data_AF-A0A497PUJ0-F1
#
_entry.id   AF-A0A497PUJ0-F1
#
_cell.length_a   1.000
_cell.length_b   1.000
_cell.length_c   1.000
_cell.angle_alpha   90.00
_cell.angle_beta   90.00
_cell.angle_gamma   90.00
#
_symmetry.space_group_name_H-M   'P 1'
#
loop_
_entity.id
_entity.type
_entity.pdbx_description
1 polymer ?
#
loop_
_entity_poly.entity_id
_entity_poly.type
_entity_poly.pdbx_seq_one_letter_code
_entity_poly.pdbx_strand_id
1 'polypeptide(L)'
;MLRLRILHVSHRGLPDHRIERAAYIAGSRGHDIQFLGLSHQLDPELDVFTETRGLRPINNRQAVLDKSIRRDWEAAVKQMKPDLIHANDIIVAKFSSNLGIPMVYDDHEYWSAQRIIFDNWPFWKRLAIRPLIKAIPLWEEELLAKHVTLTVSKNIAEEHRKRCKHVFLLRNLNLSVEIEGIKDTLDRDGIVYVGADFTRKRFAPHRNMTGLRSYLDFDALSGLTRSELYDRLVHYRFGLLPFLSTPYSKYINSAKTFDYLSCGLQVLMTRDLYEGHGCLPYTIPFDNYSELRSIIKECETADSSEIMSYARKNLVWECQADDLMKAYDIAMKEDTNVE
;
A
#
# COMPACT_ATOMS: atom_id res chain seq x y z
N MET A 1 14.94 -20.92 11.43
CA MET A 1 13.94 -20.76 10.34
C MET A 1 14.56 -21.34 9.08
N LEU A 2 13.82 -22.09 8.27
CA LEU A 2 14.32 -22.55 6.97
C LEU A 2 14.49 -21.32 6.07
N ARG A 3 15.64 -21.19 5.40
CA ARG A 3 15.84 -20.18 4.37
C ARG A 3 14.97 -20.53 3.17
N LEU A 4 14.07 -19.63 2.81
CA LEU A 4 13.14 -19.77 1.67
C LEU A 4 13.58 -18.85 0.53
N ARG A 5 13.32 -19.27 -0.71
CA ARG A 5 13.30 -18.41 -1.89
C ARG A 5 11.88 -17.86 -2.07
N ILE A 6 11.72 -16.57 -1.78
CA ILE A 6 10.43 -15.89 -1.80
C ILE A 6 10.36 -15.02 -3.05
N LEU A 7 9.43 -15.35 -3.94
CA LEU A 7 9.17 -14.55 -5.14
C LEU A 7 8.06 -13.53 -4.87
N HIS A 8 8.44 -12.26 -4.77
CA HIS A 8 7.49 -11.16 -4.80
C HIS A 8 7.02 -10.94 -6.23
N VAL A 9 5.70 -10.91 -6.42
CA VAL A 9 5.12 -10.69 -7.75
C VAL A 9 4.21 -9.47 -7.78
N SER A 10 4.27 -8.71 -8.88
CA SER A 10 3.45 -7.51 -9.06
C SER A 10 2.86 -7.41 -10.46
N HIS A 11 1.63 -6.94 -10.55
CA HIS A 11 0.99 -6.62 -11.83
C HIS A 11 1.53 -5.30 -12.43
N ARG A 12 2.39 -4.59 -11.70
CA ARG A 12 3.13 -3.41 -12.15
C ARG A 12 4.56 -3.79 -12.53
N GLY A 13 5.25 -2.85 -13.17
CA GLY A 13 6.62 -3.03 -13.61
C GLY A 13 7.65 -3.01 -12.51
N LEU A 14 7.59 -1.99 -11.67
CA LEU A 14 8.55 -1.78 -10.58
C LEU A 14 7.99 -2.37 -9.28
N PRO A 15 8.84 -2.93 -8.41
CA PRO A 15 8.45 -3.12 -7.02
C PRO A 15 8.16 -1.72 -6.46
N ASP A 16 6.92 -1.50 -6.00
CA ASP A 16 6.67 -0.26 -5.28
C ASP A 16 7.21 -0.36 -3.85
N HIS A 17 7.38 0.78 -3.19
CA HIS A 17 7.94 0.83 -1.83
C HIS A 17 7.27 -0.13 -0.84
N ARG A 18 5.98 -0.47 -0.99
CA ARG A 18 5.32 -1.44 -0.10
C ARG A 18 5.89 -2.84 -0.27
N ILE A 19 6.10 -3.24 -1.53
CA ILE A 19 6.71 -4.51 -1.92
C ILE A 19 8.15 -4.57 -1.42
N GLU A 20 8.93 -3.51 -1.65
CA GLU A 20 10.34 -3.45 -1.24
C GLU A 20 10.50 -3.52 0.26
N ARG A 21 9.63 -2.87 1.03
CA ARG A 21 9.68 -2.92 2.50
C ARG A 21 9.37 -4.32 3.03
N ALA A 22 8.36 -5.00 2.49
CA ALA A 22 8.07 -6.38 2.84
C ALA A 22 9.24 -7.31 2.47
N ALA A 23 9.82 -7.11 1.28
CA ALA A 23 10.99 -7.85 0.80
C ALA A 23 12.22 -7.61 1.70
N TYR A 24 12.49 -6.37 2.09
CA TYR A 24 13.57 -6.01 3.02
C TYR A 24 13.43 -6.74 4.35
N ILE A 25 12.22 -6.75 4.93
CA ILE A 25 11.96 -7.44 6.19
C ILE A 25 12.17 -8.95 6.05
N ALA A 26 11.65 -9.57 4.98
CA ALA A 26 11.88 -10.98 4.72
C ALA A 26 13.38 -11.31 4.51
N GLY A 27 14.09 -10.49 3.73
CA GLY A 27 15.54 -10.62 3.52
C GLY A 27 16.34 -10.50 4.81
N SER A 28 15.97 -9.56 5.69
CA SER A 28 16.60 -9.38 7.01
C SER A 28 16.44 -10.60 7.94
N ARG A 29 15.43 -11.45 7.68
CA ARG A 29 15.20 -12.73 8.37
C ARG A 29 15.92 -13.91 7.71
N GLY A 30 16.77 -13.64 6.72
CA GLY A 30 17.65 -14.62 6.06
C GLY A 30 17.01 -15.32 4.86
N HIS A 31 15.86 -14.86 4.38
CA HIS A 31 15.24 -15.37 3.15
C HIS A 31 15.94 -14.83 1.90
N ASP A 32 15.90 -15.60 0.83
CA ASP A 32 16.36 -15.18 -0.50
C ASP A 32 15.18 -14.57 -1.26
N ILE A 33 15.30 -13.32 -1.69
CA ILE A 33 14.17 -12.53 -2.19
C ILE A 33 14.33 -12.27 -3.68
N GLN A 34 13.34 -12.65 -4.46
CA GLN A 34 13.29 -12.45 -5.91
C GLN A 34 12.07 -11.58 -6.27
N PHE A 35 12.10 -10.94 -7.44
CA PHE A 35 10.99 -10.13 -7.94
C PHE A 35 10.60 -10.47 -9.39
N LEU A 36 9.29 -10.55 -9.65
CA LEU A 36 8.72 -10.67 -11.00
C LEU A 36 7.59 -9.65 -11.23
N GLY A 37 7.78 -8.78 -12.21
CA GLY A 37 6.84 -7.71 -12.57
C GLY A 37 6.33 -7.78 -14.01
N LEU A 38 5.20 -7.11 -14.29
CA LEU A 38 4.64 -6.94 -15.64
C LEU A 38 5.10 -5.60 -16.27
N SER A 39 6.42 -5.37 -16.32
CA SER A 39 7.01 -4.40 -17.25
C SER A 39 8.51 -4.67 -17.46
N HIS A 40 9.10 -3.99 -18.43
CA HIS A 40 10.53 -4.07 -18.74
C HIS A 40 11.43 -3.26 -17.80
N GLN A 41 10.88 -2.27 -17.09
CA GLN A 41 11.63 -1.45 -16.15
C GLN A 41 11.55 -2.05 -14.73
N LEU A 42 12.71 -2.25 -14.10
CA LEU A 42 12.93 -2.94 -12.81
C LEU A 42 14.05 -2.24 -12.04
N ASP A 43 13.87 -0.96 -11.71
CA ASP A 43 14.82 -0.20 -10.90
C ASP A 43 14.28 -0.13 -9.46
N PRO A 44 14.57 -1.12 -8.58
CA PRO A 44 14.20 -1.03 -7.18
C PRO A 44 14.99 0.08 -6.46
N GLU A 45 14.38 0.71 -5.46
CA GLU A 45 15.07 1.70 -4.61
C GLU A 45 15.98 0.99 -3.58
N LEU A 46 15.54 -0.16 -3.07
CA LEU A 46 16.30 -0.99 -2.13
C LEU A 46 17.02 -2.15 -2.85
N ASP A 47 18.29 -2.35 -2.51
CA ASP A 47 19.09 -3.50 -2.94
C ASP A 47 18.74 -4.75 -2.12
N VAL A 48 17.54 -5.29 -2.35
CA VAL A 48 16.99 -6.45 -1.59
C VAL A 48 16.73 -7.67 -2.44
N PHE A 49 16.68 -7.54 -3.76
CA PHE A 49 16.33 -8.62 -4.67
C PHE A 49 17.57 -9.27 -5.26
N THR A 50 17.75 -10.57 -5.07
CA THR A 50 18.83 -11.35 -5.67
C THR A 50 18.64 -11.60 -7.16
N GLU A 51 17.38 -11.59 -7.61
CA GLU A 51 17.00 -11.68 -9.01
C GLU A 51 15.74 -10.85 -9.27
N THR A 52 15.75 -10.06 -10.34
CA THR A 52 14.57 -9.33 -10.83
C THR A 52 14.27 -9.75 -12.26
N ARG A 53 12.98 -9.92 -12.56
CA ARG A 53 12.52 -10.25 -13.91
C ARG A 53 11.29 -9.47 -14.31
N GLY A 54 11.28 -9.07 -15.58
CA GLY A 54 10.24 -8.26 -16.17
C GLY A 54 9.59 -8.99 -17.33
N LEU A 55 8.27 -8.99 -17.36
CA LEU A 55 7.48 -9.43 -18.51
C LEU A 55 6.85 -8.24 -19.22
N ARG A 56 6.30 -8.50 -20.41
CA ARG A 56 5.65 -7.44 -21.18
C ARG A 56 4.49 -6.81 -20.37
N PRO A 57 4.34 -5.48 -20.43
CA PRO A 57 3.23 -4.82 -19.77
C PRO A 57 1.89 -5.24 -20.35
N ILE A 58 0.86 -5.26 -19.50
CA ILE A 58 -0.51 -5.58 -19.89
C ILE A 58 -1.49 -4.53 -19.40
N ASN A 59 -2.63 -4.43 -20.08
CA ASN A 59 -3.79 -3.71 -19.58
C ASN A 59 -4.78 -4.65 -18.87
N ASN A 60 -5.73 -4.04 -18.16
CA ASN A 60 -6.81 -4.72 -17.42
C ASN A 60 -7.60 -5.76 -18.24
N ARG A 61 -7.80 -5.52 -19.54
CA ARG A 61 -8.53 -6.46 -20.41
C ARG A 61 -7.66 -7.68 -20.76
N GLN A 62 -6.38 -7.45 -21.06
CA GLN A 62 -5.42 -8.50 -21.35
C GLN A 62 -5.21 -9.41 -20.14
N ALA A 63 -5.21 -8.87 -18.92
CA ALA A 63 -5.10 -9.66 -17.69
C ALA A 63 -6.14 -10.80 -17.60
N VAL A 64 -7.35 -10.57 -18.11
CA VAL A 64 -8.42 -11.57 -18.08
C VAL A 64 -8.40 -12.48 -19.31
N LEU A 65 -8.20 -11.90 -20.50
CA LEU A 65 -8.48 -12.57 -21.77
C LEU A 65 -7.25 -13.15 -22.47
N ASP A 66 -6.07 -12.61 -22.21
CA ASP A 66 -4.85 -13.03 -22.87
C ASP A 66 -4.29 -14.28 -22.17
N LYS A 67 -4.35 -15.43 -22.84
CA LYS A 67 -3.79 -16.69 -22.31
C LYS A 67 -2.27 -16.75 -22.45
N SER A 68 -1.67 -16.00 -23.38
CA SER A 68 -0.22 -16.04 -23.60
C SER A 68 0.52 -15.43 -22.43
N ILE A 69 0.03 -14.32 -21.86
CA ILE A 69 0.67 -13.72 -20.68
C ILE A 69 0.70 -14.66 -19.48
N ARG A 70 -0.33 -15.50 -19.31
CA ARG A 70 -0.35 -16.50 -18.22
C ARG A 70 0.69 -17.60 -18.43
N ARG A 71 0.95 -17.99 -19.67
CA ARG A 71 2.02 -18.95 -20.00
C ARG A 71 3.40 -18.33 -19.79
N ASP A 72 3.58 -17.08 -20.21
CA ASP A 72 4.84 -16.34 -20.01
C ASP A 72 5.11 -16.18 -18.50
N TRP A 73 4.06 -15.87 -17.73
CA TRP A 73 4.09 -15.79 -16.26
C TRP A 73 4.50 -17.13 -15.63
N GLU A 74 3.78 -18.20 -15.95
CA GLU A 74 4.06 -19.54 -15.45
C GLU A 74 5.49 -19.99 -15.79
N ALA A 75 5.95 -19.74 -17.03
CA ALA A 75 7.30 -20.07 -17.45
C ALA A 75 8.36 -19.28 -16.66
N ALA A 76 8.12 -17.99 -16.41
CA ALA A 76 9.01 -17.17 -15.60
C ALA A 76 9.09 -17.68 -14.15
N VAL A 77 7.95 -17.93 -13.51
CA VAL A 77 7.90 -18.46 -12.13
C VAL A 77 8.62 -19.81 -12.04
N LYS A 78 8.38 -20.73 -12.99
CA LYS A 78 9.07 -22.03 -13.04
C LYS A 78 10.58 -21.92 -13.20
N GLN A 79 11.07 -20.89 -13.89
CA GLN A 79 12.51 -20.66 -14.05
C GLN A 79 13.14 -20.11 -12.77
N MET A 80 12.44 -19.23 -12.06
CA MET A 80 12.91 -18.65 -10.79
C MET A 80 12.86 -19.65 -9.63
N LYS A 81 11.99 -20.68 -9.74
CA LYS A 81 11.84 -21.81 -8.80
C LYS A 81 11.63 -21.35 -7.35
N PRO A 82 10.65 -20.49 -7.04
CA PRO A 82 10.43 -20.07 -5.66
C PRO A 82 9.92 -21.21 -4.78
N ASP A 83 10.20 -21.11 -3.48
CA ASP A 83 9.61 -21.98 -2.46
C ASP A 83 8.27 -21.38 -1.97
N LEU A 84 8.10 -20.06 -2.08
CA LEU A 84 6.90 -19.31 -1.70
C LEU A 84 6.67 -18.13 -2.66
N ILE A 85 5.41 -17.85 -2.99
CA ILE A 85 5.02 -16.65 -3.75
C ILE A 85 4.36 -15.63 -2.81
N HIS A 86 4.83 -14.38 -2.85
CA HIS A 86 4.16 -13.25 -2.22
C HIS A 86 3.51 -12.40 -3.32
N ALA A 87 2.20 -12.55 -3.50
CA ALA A 87 1.47 -11.95 -4.62
C ALA A 87 0.77 -10.64 -4.26
N ASN A 88 1.27 -9.55 -4.84
CA ASN A 88 0.80 -8.19 -4.61
C ASN A 88 -0.30 -7.83 -5.61
N ASP A 89 -1.53 -7.73 -5.11
CA ASP A 89 -2.78 -7.49 -5.84
C ASP A 89 -3.35 -8.68 -6.65
N ILE A 90 -4.66 -8.57 -6.89
CA ILE A 90 -5.53 -9.65 -7.38
C ILE A 90 -5.10 -10.28 -8.71
N ILE A 91 -4.51 -9.51 -9.62
CA ILE A 91 -4.18 -9.99 -10.98
C ILE A 91 -3.08 -11.06 -10.91
N VAL A 92 -1.97 -10.76 -10.24
CA VAL A 92 -0.83 -11.66 -10.14
C VAL A 92 -1.04 -12.76 -9.12
N ALA A 93 -1.84 -12.49 -8.07
CA ALA A 93 -2.33 -13.54 -7.19
C ALA A 93 -3.13 -14.57 -7.99
N LYS A 94 -4.04 -14.13 -8.87
CA LYS A 94 -4.80 -15.04 -9.72
C LYS A 94 -3.94 -15.79 -10.74
N PHE A 95 -2.89 -15.17 -11.27
CA PHE A 95 -1.97 -15.86 -12.18
C PHE A 95 -1.16 -16.94 -11.46
N SER A 96 -0.87 -16.72 -10.18
CA SER A 96 -0.01 -17.59 -9.37
C SER A 96 -0.78 -18.68 -8.62
N SER A 97 -2.08 -18.49 -8.37
CA SER A 97 -2.90 -19.39 -7.53
C SER A 97 -2.97 -20.85 -7.98
N ASN A 98 -2.68 -21.12 -9.26
CA ASN A 98 -2.80 -22.45 -9.86
C ASN A 98 -1.44 -23.10 -10.14
N LEU A 99 -0.35 -22.53 -9.63
CA LEU A 99 1.01 -23.02 -9.90
C LEU A 99 1.45 -24.15 -8.96
N GLY A 100 0.66 -24.46 -7.92
CA GLY A 100 1.02 -25.47 -6.92
C GLY A 100 2.25 -25.08 -6.10
N ILE A 101 2.42 -23.76 -5.88
CA ILE A 101 3.47 -23.20 -5.03
C ILE A 101 2.76 -22.47 -3.88
N PRO A 102 3.21 -22.65 -2.63
CA PRO A 102 2.66 -21.92 -1.49
C PRO A 102 2.58 -20.42 -1.79
N MET A 103 1.47 -19.78 -1.41
CA MET A 103 1.24 -18.39 -1.75
C MET A 103 0.59 -17.60 -0.61
N VAL A 104 1.10 -16.39 -0.41
CA VAL A 104 0.44 -15.33 0.33
C VAL A 104 -0.15 -14.32 -0.65
N TYR A 105 -1.43 -13.98 -0.45
CA TYR A 105 -2.13 -12.95 -1.21
C TYR A 105 -2.09 -11.62 -0.44
N ASP A 106 -1.42 -10.60 -0.98
CA ASP A 106 -1.42 -9.25 -0.40
C ASP A 106 -2.40 -8.34 -1.16
N ASP A 107 -3.51 -8.00 -0.50
CA ASP A 107 -4.54 -7.11 -1.02
C ASP A 107 -4.39 -5.70 -0.44
N HIS A 108 -3.65 -4.87 -1.16
CA HIS A 108 -3.42 -3.48 -0.79
C HIS A 108 -4.58 -2.54 -1.17
N GLU A 109 -5.44 -2.93 -2.11
CA GLU A 109 -6.38 -2.01 -2.77
C GLU A 109 -7.86 -2.35 -2.54
N TYR A 110 -8.17 -3.49 -1.92
CA TYR A 110 -9.53 -4.02 -1.76
C TYR A 110 -10.34 -3.92 -3.05
N TRP A 111 -9.92 -4.70 -4.05
CA TRP A 111 -10.33 -4.57 -5.44
C TRP A 111 -11.85 -4.58 -5.64
N SER A 112 -12.60 -5.41 -4.91
CA SER A 112 -14.06 -5.42 -5.00
C SER A 112 -14.71 -4.10 -4.59
N ALA A 113 -14.20 -3.43 -3.55
CA ALA A 113 -14.71 -2.14 -3.09
C ALA A 113 -14.20 -1.00 -3.99
N GLN A 114 -12.97 -1.12 -4.51
CA GLN A 114 -12.35 -0.11 -5.37
C GLN A 114 -13.07 0.04 -6.72
N ARG A 115 -13.94 -0.91 -7.11
CA ARG A 115 -14.76 -0.81 -8.33
C ARG A 115 -15.59 0.47 -8.44
N ILE A 116 -15.91 1.12 -7.31
CA ILE A 116 -16.56 2.44 -7.29
C ILE A 116 -15.82 3.50 -8.14
N ILE A 117 -14.49 3.36 -8.31
CA ILE A 117 -13.69 4.24 -9.16
C ILE A 117 -14.15 4.14 -10.63
N PHE A 118 -14.60 2.98 -11.08
CA PHE A 118 -14.99 2.74 -12.46
C PHE A 118 -16.37 3.30 -12.81
N ASP A 119 -17.21 3.60 -11.83
CA ASP A 119 -18.56 4.11 -12.09
C ASP A 119 -18.53 5.51 -12.71
N ASN A 120 -17.49 6.29 -12.40
CA ASN A 120 -17.25 7.61 -12.94
C ASN A 120 -16.51 7.60 -14.30
N TRP A 121 -16.19 6.43 -14.86
CA TRP A 121 -15.48 6.34 -16.14
C TRP A 121 -16.44 6.49 -17.33
N PRO A 122 -15.97 7.04 -18.46
CA PRO A 122 -16.73 7.02 -19.71
C PRO A 122 -17.20 5.61 -20.08
N PHE A 123 -18.41 5.51 -20.62
CA PHE A 123 -19.06 4.24 -20.94
C PHE A 123 -18.17 3.29 -21.77
N TRP A 124 -17.47 3.80 -22.78
CA TRP A 124 -16.56 3.01 -23.62
C TRP A 124 -15.39 2.41 -22.83
N LYS A 125 -14.83 3.13 -21.84
CA LYS A 125 -13.81 2.59 -20.94
C LYS A 125 -14.39 1.50 -20.05
N ARG A 126 -15.59 1.72 -19.49
CA ARG A 126 -16.30 0.72 -18.67
C ARG A 126 -16.57 -0.57 -19.45
N LEU A 127 -16.96 -0.47 -20.71
CA LEU A 127 -17.13 -1.61 -21.60
C LEU A 127 -15.81 -2.37 -21.81
N ALA A 128 -14.71 -1.65 -22.06
CA ALA A 128 -13.40 -2.25 -22.29
C ALA A 128 -12.88 -3.05 -21.07
N ILE A 129 -13.16 -2.60 -19.84
CA ILE A 129 -12.75 -3.28 -18.60
C ILE A 129 -13.81 -4.20 -18.00
N ARG A 130 -14.99 -4.31 -18.63
CA ARG A 130 -16.11 -5.14 -18.15
C ARG A 130 -15.72 -6.59 -17.82
N PRO A 131 -14.85 -7.27 -18.61
CA PRO A 131 -14.38 -8.60 -18.24
C PRO A 131 -13.69 -8.63 -16.87
N LEU A 132 -12.84 -7.63 -16.58
CA LEU A 132 -12.14 -7.53 -15.30
C LEU A 132 -13.09 -7.20 -14.15
N ILE A 133 -14.00 -6.24 -14.34
CA ILE A 133 -14.99 -5.87 -13.30
C ILE A 133 -15.82 -7.09 -12.86
N LYS A 134 -16.17 -7.96 -13.80
CA LYS A 134 -16.91 -9.20 -13.52
C LYS A 134 -16.04 -10.28 -12.89
N ALA A 135 -14.76 -10.34 -13.26
CA ALA A 135 -13.83 -11.35 -12.76
C ALA A 135 -13.36 -11.06 -11.32
N ILE A 136 -13.18 -9.78 -10.95
CA ILE A 136 -12.63 -9.37 -9.65
C ILE A 136 -13.33 -10.05 -8.46
N PRO A 137 -14.66 -10.00 -8.29
CA PRO A 137 -15.29 -10.60 -7.12
C PRO A 137 -15.09 -12.11 -7.04
N LEU A 138 -15.12 -12.79 -8.19
CA LEU A 138 -14.91 -14.23 -8.27
C LEU A 138 -13.47 -14.61 -7.95
N TRP A 139 -12.51 -13.83 -8.44
CA TRP A 139 -11.09 -14.02 -8.11
C TRP A 139 -10.81 -13.73 -6.65
N GLU A 140 -11.37 -12.65 -6.10
CA GLU A 140 -11.20 -12.29 -4.69
C GLU A 140 -11.79 -13.37 -3.78
N GLU A 141 -13.01 -13.84 -4.07
CA GLU A 141 -13.64 -14.94 -3.33
C GLU A 141 -12.80 -16.22 -3.37
N GLU A 142 -12.32 -16.61 -4.55
CA GLU A 142 -11.47 -17.78 -4.71
C GLU A 142 -10.14 -17.65 -3.95
N LEU A 143 -9.48 -16.50 -4.05
CA LEU A 143 -8.19 -16.25 -3.42
C LEU A 143 -8.30 -16.24 -1.89
N LEU A 144 -9.31 -15.54 -1.35
CA LEU A 144 -9.56 -15.46 0.09
C LEU A 144 -9.89 -16.84 0.68
N ALA A 145 -10.59 -17.70 -0.07
CA ALA A 145 -10.95 -19.03 0.40
C ALA A 145 -9.75 -19.99 0.49
N LYS A 146 -8.68 -19.75 -0.28
CA LYS A 146 -7.56 -20.70 -0.44
C LYS A 146 -6.24 -20.24 0.17
N HIS A 147 -6.02 -18.94 0.30
CA HIS A 147 -4.69 -18.41 0.59
C HIS A 147 -4.69 -17.53 1.85
N VAL A 148 -3.57 -17.60 2.58
CA VAL A 148 -3.25 -16.64 3.62
C VAL A 148 -3.25 -15.25 3.00
N THR A 149 -3.96 -14.32 3.64
CA THR A 149 -4.18 -12.99 3.08
C THR A 149 -3.57 -11.90 3.97
N LEU A 150 -2.87 -10.95 3.35
CA LEU A 150 -2.40 -9.72 3.96
C LEU A 150 -3.27 -8.57 3.45
N THR A 151 -3.42 -7.55 4.29
CA THR A 151 -4.06 -6.30 3.87
C THR A 151 -3.62 -5.14 4.75
N VAL A 152 -3.90 -3.91 4.31
CA VAL A 152 -3.35 -2.67 4.89
C VAL A 152 -4.30 -1.95 5.84
N SER A 153 -5.59 -2.29 5.84
CA SER A 153 -6.60 -1.64 6.68
C SER A 153 -7.37 -2.65 7.53
N LYS A 154 -7.66 -2.27 8.77
CA LYS A 154 -8.46 -3.06 9.70
C LYS A 154 -9.83 -3.41 9.10
N ASN A 155 -10.44 -2.47 8.39
CA ASN A 155 -11.77 -2.65 7.81
C ASN A 155 -11.73 -3.62 6.62
N ILE A 156 -10.64 -3.64 5.85
CA ILE A 156 -10.44 -4.68 4.82
C ILE A 156 -10.26 -6.03 5.50
N ALA A 157 -9.44 -6.09 6.56
CA ALA A 157 -9.18 -7.34 7.27
C ALA A 157 -10.46 -7.94 7.88
N GLU A 158 -11.35 -7.11 8.43
CA GLU A 158 -12.66 -7.53 8.95
C GLU A 158 -13.57 -8.09 7.85
N GLU A 159 -13.60 -7.48 6.67
CA GLU A 159 -14.35 -8.02 5.52
C GLU A 159 -13.76 -9.34 5.01
N HIS A 160 -12.44 -9.41 4.88
CA HIS A 160 -11.74 -10.61 4.40
C HIS A 160 -11.88 -11.79 5.37
N ARG A 161 -11.88 -11.55 6.69
CA ARG A 161 -12.08 -12.60 7.71
C ARG A 161 -13.43 -13.32 7.62
N LYS A 162 -14.41 -12.76 6.91
CA LYS A 162 -15.69 -13.44 6.64
C LYS A 162 -15.52 -14.64 5.69
N ARG A 163 -14.42 -14.71 4.95
CA ARG A 163 -14.17 -15.70 3.89
C ARG A 163 -12.78 -16.34 3.96
N CYS A 164 -11.82 -15.68 4.59
CA CYS A 164 -10.45 -16.14 4.75
C CYS A 164 -10.16 -16.45 6.21
N LYS A 165 -9.65 -17.66 6.48
CA LYS A 165 -9.29 -18.14 7.82
C LYS A 165 -8.09 -17.38 8.42
N HIS A 166 -7.14 -16.99 7.56
CA HIS A 166 -5.86 -16.42 7.97
C HIS A 166 -5.66 -15.05 7.32
N VAL A 167 -6.03 -14.00 8.04
CA VAL A 167 -5.91 -12.61 7.60
C VAL A 167 -5.03 -11.80 8.55
N PHE A 168 -3.94 -11.25 8.01
CA PHE A 168 -3.00 -10.38 8.72
C PHE A 168 -3.15 -8.93 8.27
N LEU A 169 -2.97 -8.00 9.21
CA LEU A 169 -3.03 -6.57 8.96
C LEU A 169 -1.59 -6.02 8.95
N LEU A 170 -1.06 -5.71 7.77
CA LEU A 170 0.26 -5.11 7.59
C LEU A 170 0.08 -3.72 6.99
N ARG A 171 0.26 -2.68 7.81
CA ARG A 171 0.10 -1.28 7.40
C ARG A 171 1.26 -0.85 6.50
N ASN A 172 1.05 0.20 5.71
CA ASN A 172 2.08 0.78 4.83
C ASN A 172 3.11 1.63 5.59
N LEU A 173 3.68 1.09 6.68
CA LEU A 173 4.64 1.75 7.56
C LEU A 173 5.96 2.04 6.84
N ASN A 174 6.78 2.91 7.42
CA ASN A 174 8.15 3.15 6.95
C ASN A 174 9.12 2.11 7.52
N LEU A 175 10.26 1.87 6.88
CA LEU A 175 11.35 1.10 7.51
C LEU A 175 12.11 1.99 8.48
N SER A 176 12.69 1.39 9.51
CA SER A 176 13.54 2.13 10.45
C SER A 176 14.73 2.79 9.76
N VAL A 177 15.36 2.07 8.82
CA VAL A 177 16.50 2.59 8.03
C VAL A 177 16.13 3.78 7.13
N GLU A 178 14.87 3.91 6.72
CA GLU A 178 14.40 5.04 5.91
C GLU A 178 14.29 6.33 6.75
N ILE A 179 14.11 6.22 8.08
CA ILE A 179 13.74 7.35 8.94
C ILE A 179 14.74 7.64 10.07
N GLU A 180 15.78 6.81 10.23
CA GLU A 180 16.80 6.94 11.27
C GLU A 180 17.56 8.26 11.16
N GLY A 181 17.89 8.70 9.93
CA GLY A 181 18.67 9.92 9.68
C GLY A 181 17.89 11.24 9.72
N ILE A 182 16.57 11.20 9.84
CA ILE A 182 15.73 12.42 9.81
C ILE A 182 16.00 13.25 11.06
N LYS A 183 16.40 14.50 10.87
CA LYS A 183 16.67 15.44 11.97
C LYS A 183 15.47 16.31 12.23
N ASP A 184 15.18 16.54 13.51
CA ASP A 184 14.17 17.50 13.91
C ASP A 184 14.64 18.94 13.66
N THR A 185 13.69 19.86 13.51
CA THR A 185 13.95 21.29 13.28
C THR A 185 13.07 22.13 14.19
N LEU A 186 13.67 23.10 14.88
CA LEU A 186 13.01 23.87 15.95
C LEU A 186 12.03 24.96 15.47
N ASP A 187 11.94 25.22 14.17
CA ASP A 187 11.08 26.25 13.59
C ASP A 187 10.24 25.65 12.45
N ARG A 188 9.03 25.21 12.82
CA ARG A 188 8.09 24.51 11.94
C ARG A 188 6.84 25.35 11.77
N ASP A 189 6.58 25.76 10.54
CA ASP A 189 5.36 26.46 10.17
C ASP A 189 4.78 25.87 8.89
N GLY A 190 3.51 26.16 8.64
CA GLY A 190 2.84 25.78 7.41
C GLY A 190 2.31 24.35 7.37
N ILE A 191 1.70 24.06 6.23
CA ILE A 191 0.89 22.88 6.00
C ILE A 191 1.28 22.31 4.66
N VAL A 192 1.46 20.98 4.63
CA VAL A 192 1.91 20.29 3.42
C VAL A 192 1.00 19.14 3.05
N TYR A 193 0.78 19.02 1.75
CA TYR A 193 0.17 17.87 1.12
C TYR A 193 1.18 17.18 0.21
N VAL A 194 1.41 15.89 0.40
CA VAL A 194 2.27 15.09 -0.47
C VAL A 194 1.42 14.33 -1.48
N GLY A 195 1.70 14.51 -2.77
CA GLY A 195 1.11 13.73 -3.85
C GLY A 195 0.89 14.51 -5.13
N ALA A 196 0.96 13.80 -6.26
CA ALA A 196 0.72 14.35 -7.59
C ALA A 196 -0.78 14.60 -7.89
N ASP A 197 -1.66 14.53 -6.89
CA ASP A 197 -3.10 14.66 -7.10
C ASP A 197 -3.49 16.07 -7.63
N PHE A 198 -2.76 17.11 -7.23
CA PHE A 198 -2.93 18.49 -7.74
C PHE A 198 -2.27 18.76 -9.11
N THR A 199 -1.43 17.86 -9.62
CA THR A 199 -0.85 18.00 -10.98
C THR A 199 -1.77 17.43 -12.05
N ARG A 200 -2.86 16.77 -11.64
CA ARG A 200 -3.86 16.16 -12.53
C ARG A 200 -4.97 17.13 -12.87
N LYS A 201 -5.56 16.99 -14.07
CA LYS A 201 -6.75 17.75 -14.48
C LYS A 201 -7.98 17.47 -13.61
N ARG A 202 -8.05 16.27 -13.01
CA ARG A 202 -9.15 15.83 -12.13
C ARG A 202 -8.60 14.91 -11.05
N PHE A 203 -9.15 15.03 -9.85
CA PHE A 203 -8.86 14.10 -8.76
C PHE A 203 -9.42 12.71 -9.07
N ALA A 204 -8.77 11.68 -8.52
CA ALA A 204 -9.40 10.37 -8.44
C ALA A 204 -10.60 10.46 -7.48
N PRO A 205 -11.71 9.73 -7.72
CA PRO A 205 -12.92 9.84 -6.89
C PRO A 205 -12.66 9.67 -5.38
N HIS A 206 -11.83 8.70 -5.01
CA HIS A 206 -11.46 8.40 -3.62
C HIS A 206 -10.37 9.33 -3.03
N ARG A 207 -9.85 10.27 -3.82
CA ARG A 207 -8.88 11.31 -3.42
C ARG A 207 -9.36 12.70 -3.77
N ASN A 208 -10.68 12.87 -3.84
CA ASN A 208 -11.28 14.14 -4.21
C ASN A 208 -10.99 15.18 -3.13
N MET A 209 -10.40 16.31 -3.53
CA MET A 209 -10.08 17.44 -2.65
C MET A 209 -10.64 18.76 -3.20
N THR A 210 -11.68 18.67 -4.01
CA THR A 210 -12.33 19.83 -4.65
C THR A 210 -12.76 20.83 -3.57
N GLY A 211 -12.38 22.10 -3.73
CA GLY A 211 -12.74 23.19 -2.82
C GLY A 211 -11.77 23.42 -1.65
N LEU A 212 -10.81 22.51 -1.40
CA LEU A 212 -9.88 22.63 -0.27
C LEU A 212 -9.10 23.96 -0.24
N ARG A 213 -8.58 24.39 -1.40
CA ARG A 213 -7.79 25.64 -1.52
C ARG A 213 -8.58 26.91 -1.21
N SER A 214 -9.91 26.85 -1.19
CA SER A 214 -10.74 27.98 -0.77
C SER A 214 -10.72 28.18 0.75
N TYR A 215 -10.36 27.15 1.51
CA TYR A 215 -10.40 27.16 2.98
C TYR A 215 -9.02 27.21 3.61
N LEU A 216 -7.99 26.71 2.92
CA LEU A 216 -6.68 26.54 3.50
C LEU A 216 -5.57 26.79 2.48
N ASP A 217 -4.53 27.49 2.90
CA ASP A 217 -3.28 27.60 2.14
C ASP A 217 -2.31 26.50 2.58
N PHE A 218 -1.65 25.87 1.61
CA PHE A 218 -0.76 24.73 1.83
C PHE A 218 0.10 24.46 0.59
N ASP A 219 1.28 23.91 0.86
CA ASP A 219 2.21 23.45 -0.17
C ASP A 219 1.86 22.05 -0.65
N ALA A 220 1.96 21.82 -1.96
CA ALA A 220 1.74 20.51 -2.55
C ALA A 220 3.06 19.97 -3.14
N LEU A 221 3.64 18.97 -2.47
CA LEU A 221 4.90 18.34 -2.89
C LEU A 221 4.63 17.10 -3.74
N SER A 222 5.35 16.95 -4.85
CA SER A 222 5.27 15.74 -5.69
C SER A 222 6.53 15.58 -6.54
N GLY A 223 6.85 14.34 -6.94
CA GLY A 223 8.00 14.06 -7.81
C GLY A 223 9.37 14.17 -7.14
N LEU A 224 9.40 14.17 -5.80
CA LEU A 224 10.63 14.15 -5.00
C LEU A 224 11.04 12.70 -4.72
N THR A 225 12.34 12.46 -4.62
CA THR A 225 12.86 11.22 -4.00
C THR A 225 12.48 11.17 -2.52
N ARG A 226 12.59 10.00 -1.88
CA ARG A 226 12.24 9.86 -0.46
C ARG A 226 13.06 10.77 0.45
N SER A 227 14.38 10.83 0.22
CA SER A 227 15.29 11.67 1.00
C SER A 227 14.92 13.14 0.85
N GLU A 228 14.75 13.62 -0.39
CA GLU A 228 14.34 15.01 -0.64
C GLU A 228 12.98 15.32 -0.04
N LEU A 229 12.04 14.37 -0.08
CA LEU A 229 10.74 14.53 0.54
C LEU A 229 10.88 14.74 2.05
N TYR A 230 11.65 13.89 2.74
CA TYR A 230 11.84 14.00 4.19
C TYR A 230 12.58 15.28 4.58
N ASP A 231 13.59 15.69 3.81
CA ASP A 231 14.30 16.96 3.99
C ASP A 231 13.35 18.17 3.88
N ARG A 232 12.30 18.07 3.05
CA ARG A 232 11.26 19.10 2.97
C ARG A 232 10.25 19.01 4.09
N LEU A 233 9.78 17.79 4.40
CA LEU A 233 8.70 17.58 5.37
C LEU A 233 9.07 18.09 6.76
N VAL A 234 10.33 17.94 7.19
CA VAL A 234 10.75 18.38 8.53
C VAL A 234 10.52 19.86 8.81
N HIS A 235 10.33 20.70 7.80
CA HIS A 235 10.06 22.13 7.98
C HIS A 235 8.58 22.47 8.19
N TYR A 236 7.68 21.51 7.99
CA TYR A 236 6.25 21.74 8.12
C TYR A 236 5.74 21.34 9.49
N ARG A 237 4.67 22.00 9.92
CA ARG A 237 3.97 21.68 11.16
C ARG A 237 2.89 20.62 10.95
N PHE A 238 2.11 20.75 9.88
CA PHE A 238 0.99 19.86 9.60
C PHE A 238 1.11 19.13 8.27
N GLY A 239 0.87 17.81 8.30
CA GLY A 239 0.63 17.00 7.12
C GLY A 239 -0.87 16.91 6.84
N LEU A 240 -1.25 16.97 5.57
CA LEU A 240 -2.65 17.00 5.17
C LEU A 240 -3.08 15.71 4.43
N LEU A 241 -4.18 15.11 4.88
CA LEU A 241 -4.85 13.99 4.22
C LEU A 241 -6.36 14.28 4.07
N PRO A 242 -6.76 15.17 3.15
CA PRO A 242 -8.05 15.86 3.22
C PRO A 242 -9.07 15.28 2.24
N PHE A 243 -9.06 13.97 1.99
CA PHE A 243 -9.96 13.40 0.96
C PHE A 243 -11.41 13.49 1.42
N LEU A 244 -12.26 14.05 0.57
CA LEU A 244 -13.69 14.05 0.78
C LEU A 244 -14.19 12.63 1.01
N SER A 245 -15.11 12.49 1.97
CA SER A 245 -15.70 11.21 2.32
C SER A 245 -16.35 10.54 1.10
N THR A 246 -16.13 9.24 1.02
CA THR A 246 -16.69 8.31 0.06
C THR A 246 -16.90 6.97 0.76
N PRO A 247 -17.78 6.08 0.26
CA PRO A 247 -17.95 4.74 0.82
C PRO A 247 -16.67 3.88 0.88
N TYR A 248 -15.64 4.26 0.12
CA TYR A 248 -14.34 3.57 0.09
C TYR A 248 -13.34 4.12 1.12
N SER A 249 -13.55 5.31 1.68
CA SER A 249 -12.56 6.02 2.53
C SER A 249 -12.12 5.19 3.73
N LYS A 250 -13.07 4.45 4.32
CA LYS A 250 -12.82 3.57 5.48
C LYS A 250 -11.83 2.42 5.21
N TYR A 251 -11.51 2.14 3.95
CA TYR A 251 -10.52 1.12 3.55
C TYR A 251 -9.14 1.71 3.25
N ILE A 252 -9.01 3.04 3.16
CA ILE A 252 -7.77 3.70 2.79
C ILE A 252 -6.79 3.69 3.97
N ASN A 253 -5.58 3.18 3.73
CA ASN A 253 -4.43 3.30 4.64
C ASN A 253 -3.26 3.95 3.91
N SER A 254 -3.14 5.27 4.03
CA SER A 254 -2.20 6.06 3.23
C SER A 254 -0.82 6.07 3.86
N ALA A 255 0.20 5.66 3.10
CA ALA A 255 1.61 5.74 3.51
C ALA A 255 2.01 7.16 3.95
N LYS A 256 1.41 8.19 3.34
CA LYS A 256 1.65 9.61 3.64
C LYS A 256 1.46 9.95 5.11
N THR A 257 0.48 9.32 5.77
CA THR A 257 0.23 9.51 7.21
C THR A 257 1.48 9.13 8.02
N PHE A 258 2.12 8.03 7.66
CA PHE A 258 3.32 7.55 8.34
C PHE A 258 4.56 8.36 7.98
N ASP A 259 4.66 8.86 6.74
CA ASP A 259 5.71 9.82 6.34
C ASP A 259 5.64 11.11 7.18
N TYR A 260 4.43 11.68 7.33
CA TYR A 260 4.22 12.88 8.13
C TYR A 260 4.61 12.66 9.59
N LEU A 261 4.12 11.59 10.21
CA LEU A 261 4.46 11.26 11.61
C LEU A 261 5.95 10.96 11.78
N SER A 262 6.58 10.27 10.83
CA SER A 262 8.02 9.99 10.87
C SER A 262 8.88 11.26 10.77
N CYS A 263 8.35 12.29 10.11
CA CYS A 263 8.97 13.62 10.05
C CYS A 263 8.50 14.53 11.19
N GLY A 264 7.67 14.07 12.13
CA GLY A 264 7.23 14.83 13.30
C GLY A 264 6.07 15.81 13.08
N LEU A 265 5.29 15.64 12.02
CA LEU A 265 4.14 16.49 11.71
C LEU A 265 2.88 15.94 12.38
N GLN A 266 2.06 16.82 12.94
CA GLN A 266 0.67 16.46 13.26
C GLN A 266 -0.10 16.29 11.95
N VAL A 267 -1.01 15.31 11.88
CA VAL A 267 -1.74 15.01 10.63
C VAL A 267 -3.19 15.46 10.71
N LEU A 268 -3.56 16.42 9.88
CA LEU A 268 -4.95 16.82 9.67
C LEU A 268 -5.59 15.88 8.64
N MET A 269 -6.64 15.15 9.02
CA MET A 269 -7.30 14.22 8.09
C MET A 269 -8.81 14.18 8.28
N THR A 270 -9.55 13.81 7.22
CA THR A 270 -11.00 13.65 7.34
C THR A 270 -11.35 12.52 8.31
N ARG A 271 -12.47 12.65 9.03
CA ARG A 271 -12.88 11.70 10.08
C ARG A 271 -12.87 10.24 9.64
N ASP A 272 -13.40 9.93 8.44
CA ASP A 272 -13.39 8.56 7.91
C ASP A 272 -11.98 7.98 7.74
N LEU A 273 -11.01 8.82 7.34
CA LEU A 273 -9.62 8.40 7.21
C LEU A 273 -8.98 8.22 8.58
N TYR A 274 -9.28 9.11 9.54
CA TYR A 274 -8.83 8.97 10.94
C TYR A 274 -9.26 7.63 11.54
N GLU A 275 -10.53 7.28 11.40
CA GLU A 275 -11.06 6.00 11.84
C GLU A 275 -10.45 4.83 11.06
N GLY A 276 -10.30 4.97 9.74
CA GLY A 276 -9.65 3.96 8.88
C GLY A 276 -8.18 3.68 9.22
N HIS A 277 -7.47 4.66 9.78
CA HIS A 277 -6.11 4.49 10.30
C HIS A 277 -6.08 3.98 11.76
N GLY A 278 -7.25 3.79 12.37
CA GLY A 278 -7.39 3.31 13.73
C GLY A 278 -7.09 4.37 14.78
N CYS A 279 -7.48 5.62 14.54
CA CYS A 279 -7.40 6.71 15.50
C CYS A 279 -5.97 6.94 16.02
N LEU A 280 -5.01 7.10 15.12
CA LEU A 280 -3.59 7.22 15.47
C LEU A 280 -3.32 8.46 16.33
N PRO A 281 -2.40 8.38 17.33
CA PRO A 281 -1.89 9.54 18.03
C PRO A 281 -1.32 10.59 17.07
N TYR A 282 -1.38 11.86 17.49
CA TYR A 282 -0.91 13.02 16.71
C TYR A 282 -1.61 13.23 15.36
N THR A 283 -2.80 12.63 15.21
CA THR A 283 -3.68 12.89 14.08
C THR A 283 -4.96 13.58 14.56
N ILE A 284 -5.44 14.54 13.79
CA ILE A 284 -6.55 15.42 14.16
C ILE A 284 -7.64 15.25 13.10
N PRO A 285 -8.81 14.68 13.47
CA PRO A 285 -9.92 14.52 12.55
C PRO A 285 -10.64 15.85 12.32
N PHE A 286 -11.15 16.03 11.10
CA PHE A 286 -12.11 17.10 10.77
C PHE A 286 -13.24 16.55 9.90
N ASP A 287 -14.42 17.16 9.97
CA ASP A 287 -15.61 16.72 9.21
C ASP A 287 -15.75 17.48 7.89
N ASN A 288 -15.37 18.76 7.88
CA ASN A 288 -15.46 19.61 6.70
C ASN A 288 -14.31 20.63 6.64
N TYR A 289 -14.08 21.20 5.46
CA TYR A 289 -12.97 22.14 5.26
C TYR A 289 -13.16 23.49 5.97
N SER A 290 -14.38 23.91 6.26
CA SER A 290 -14.63 25.18 6.97
C SER A 290 -14.06 25.21 8.39
N GLU A 291 -13.91 24.05 9.03
CA GLU A 291 -13.37 23.92 10.38
C GLU A 291 -11.84 23.95 10.43
N LEU A 292 -11.15 23.75 9.29
CA LEU A 292 -9.69 23.58 9.28
C LEU A 292 -8.97 24.77 9.93
N ARG A 293 -9.41 26.00 9.66
CA ARG A 293 -8.78 27.21 10.22
C ARG A 293 -8.91 27.30 11.74
N SER A 294 -10.08 26.97 12.30
CA SER A 294 -10.27 26.98 13.76
C SER A 294 -9.48 25.85 14.41
N ILE A 295 -9.52 24.64 13.83
CA ILE A 295 -8.75 23.49 14.32
C ILE A 295 -7.26 23.83 14.38
N ILE A 296 -6.69 24.38 13.31
CA ILE A 296 -5.26 24.72 13.27
C ILE A 296 -4.90 25.76 14.33
N LYS A 297 -5.78 26.75 14.54
CA LYS A 297 -5.55 27.83 15.51
C LYS A 297 -5.66 27.35 16.96
N GLU A 298 -6.56 26.41 17.23
CA GLU A 298 -6.92 25.97 18.58
C GLU A 298 -6.20 24.68 19.02
N CYS A 299 -5.68 23.90 18.07
CA CYS A 299 -5.03 22.65 18.40
C CYS A 299 -3.72 22.87 19.15
N GLU A 300 -3.52 22.08 20.21
CA GLU A 300 -2.26 22.05 20.93
C GLU A 300 -1.13 21.61 20.00
N THR A 301 -0.03 22.36 20.06
CA THR A 301 1.19 22.02 19.34
C THR A 301 1.84 20.83 20.03
N ALA A 302 1.83 19.67 19.39
CA ALA A 302 2.61 18.55 19.86
C ALA A 302 4.10 18.78 19.55
N ASP A 303 4.98 18.31 20.44
CA ASP A 303 6.42 18.37 20.23
C ASP A 303 6.82 17.42 19.07
N SER A 304 7.56 17.95 18.10
CA SER A 304 7.97 17.21 16.91
C SER A 304 8.87 16.02 17.24
N SER A 305 9.77 16.17 18.21
CA SER A 305 10.65 15.11 18.66
C SER A 305 9.85 13.99 19.35
N GLU A 306 8.78 14.31 20.10
CA GLU A 306 7.85 13.32 20.64
C GLU A 306 7.13 12.53 19.53
N ILE A 307 6.60 13.22 18.52
CA ILE A 307 5.93 12.57 17.37
C ILE A 307 6.90 11.63 16.64
N MET A 308 8.11 12.11 16.33
CA MET A 308 9.13 11.30 15.65
C MET A 308 9.55 10.08 16.48
N SER A 309 9.73 10.25 17.80
CA SER A 309 10.03 9.16 18.73
C SER A 309 8.92 8.11 18.74
N TYR A 310 7.66 8.56 18.81
CA TYR A 310 6.51 7.66 18.72
C TYR A 310 6.48 6.89 17.40
N ALA A 311 6.69 7.57 16.26
CA ALA A 311 6.67 6.94 14.95
C ALA A 311 7.79 5.91 14.79
N ARG A 312 9.03 6.23 15.17
CA ARG A 312 10.18 5.32 15.12
C ARG A 312 10.00 4.07 15.97
N LYS A 313 9.33 4.20 17.12
CA LYS A 313 9.12 3.09 18.05
C LYS A 313 7.94 2.19 17.66
N ASN A 314 6.88 2.77 17.09
CA ASN A 314 5.59 2.07 16.95
C ASN A 314 5.05 1.97 15.53
N LEU A 315 5.55 2.78 14.59
CA LEU A 315 5.03 2.93 13.23
C LEU A 315 6.08 2.59 12.17
N VAL A 316 6.89 1.57 12.45
CA VAL A 316 7.89 1.04 11.51
C VAL A 316 7.56 -0.40 11.10
N TRP A 317 8.00 -0.79 9.91
CA TRP A 317 7.72 -2.11 9.34
C TRP A 317 8.26 -3.26 10.20
N GLU A 318 9.34 -3.03 10.93
CA GLU A 318 9.91 -4.00 11.86
C GLU A 318 8.90 -4.42 12.95
N CYS A 319 7.97 -3.54 13.35
CA CYS A 319 6.93 -3.84 14.34
C CYS A 319 5.92 -4.90 13.87
N GLN A 320 5.81 -5.15 12.56
CA GLN A 320 4.87 -6.11 11.95
C GLN A 320 5.60 -7.27 11.25
N ALA A 321 6.92 -7.40 11.46
CA ALA A 321 7.74 -8.43 10.83
C ALA A 321 7.33 -9.85 11.23
N ASP A 322 6.98 -10.07 12.50
CA ASP A 322 6.60 -11.39 12.99
C ASP A 322 5.26 -11.87 12.41
N ASP A 323 4.33 -10.94 12.15
CA ASP A 323 3.06 -11.27 11.46
C ASP A 323 3.31 -11.66 10.00
N LEU A 324 4.23 -10.98 9.30
CA LEU A 324 4.63 -11.37 7.95
C LEU A 324 5.25 -12.78 7.94
N MET A 325 6.18 -13.06 8.85
CA MET A 325 6.81 -14.38 8.94
C MET A 325 5.81 -15.47 9.29
N LYS A 326 4.87 -15.19 10.19
CA LYS A 326 3.79 -16.11 10.52
C LYS A 326 2.87 -16.39 9.33
N ALA A 327 2.59 -15.38 8.50
CA ALA A 327 1.83 -15.58 7.28
C ALA A 327 2.55 -16.54 6.31
N TYR A 328 3.87 -16.40 6.16
CA TYR A 328 4.69 -17.31 5.35
C TYR A 328 4.70 -18.72 5.92
N ASP A 329 4.91 -18.88 7.23
CA ASP A 329 4.90 -20.19 7.89
C ASP A 329 3.57 -20.93 7.72
N ILE A 330 2.43 -20.21 7.76
CA ILE A 330 1.12 -20.82 7.54
C ILE A 330 0.95 -21.22 6.07
N ALA A 331 1.30 -20.33 5.14
CA ALA A 331 1.19 -20.61 3.70
C ALA A 331 1.99 -21.86 3.31
N MET A 332 3.19 -22.03 3.85
CA MET A 332 4.03 -23.22 3.62
C MET A 332 3.43 -24.51 4.20
N LYS A 333 2.67 -24.45 5.30
CA LYS A 333 2.09 -25.63 5.96
C LYS A 333 0.76 -26.07 5.38
N GLU A 334 -0.07 -25.13 4.92
CA GLU A 334 -1.39 -25.48 4.36
C GLU A 334 -1.27 -26.23 3.03
N ASP A 335 -0.20 -26.02 2.27
CA ASP A 335 0.04 -26.75 1.01
C ASP A 335 0.48 -28.21 1.24
N THR A 336 1.17 -28.51 2.36
CA THR A 336 1.59 -29.89 2.69
C THR A 336 0.45 -30.83 3.09
N ASN A 337 -0.77 -30.32 3.28
CA ASN A 337 -1.93 -31.12 3.69
C ASN A 337 -2.90 -31.43 2.54
N VAL A 338 -2.51 -31.19 1.28
CA VAL A 338 -3.33 -31.41 0.08
C VAL A 338 -2.90 -32.67 -0.72
N GLU A 339 -1.93 -33.45 -0.21
CA GLU A 339 -1.55 -34.76 -0.80
C GLU A 339 -2.45 -35.92 -0.36
#